data_AF-A0A1I0EFU7-F1
#
_entry.id   AF-A0A1I0EFU7-F1
#
_cell.length_a   1.000
_cell.length_b   1.000
_cell.length_c   1.000
_cell.angle_alpha   90.00
_cell.angle_beta   90.00
_cell.angle_gamma   90.00
#
_symmetry.space_group_name_H-M   'P 1'
#
loop_
_entity.id
_entity.type
_entity.pdbx_description
1 polymer ?
#
loop_
_entity_poly.entity_id
_entity_poly.type
_entity_poly.pdbx_seq_one_letter_code
_entity_poly.pdbx_strand_id
1 'polypeptide(L)'
;MQNKFEQITLSEAKEKYTLDFFPYYIEDVYQDKLITVFHDDMIFDSLDIDDKFFTTSIGGCIFLKSLTVDTSLIQAELYFGPLFIVFGDIKAKSIFIGGSECFFRGNVVAEDVFIAGVYNHGMLDIKGEIITKVLYSYDHAFSYPQNRVHAQAVMINEEGDNSLDGIFLSDYIDDGSLNETNILAAMRLGKSIIKEGTILTKQEKLFFKAESTGFTKLDLDNFELTELPDFVGDYSTWVEIILDRNNCPILPSYFSKFSELKELSLYYCDYKELPKVVTEIVSLEALDLNSNYLSSLPDEFVKLNNLQTLSLQNCQFSSVPQILTHLSIRNLNLSNQQVEHFIMEPIESVRYLNLKGNKGLKLLGEFPNLETLDISACQLLEFPLAIFKSTKLKKLCLQSNSMISEFVPEMSQLTELEELKFSRNIGGLEHLRHLKKLRKISITGFDATNEFIEALLTLENWVDIELDELFTQDKICRILERPNLQRFYYKGMEELPINKLREQMAAWKTKNLK
;
A
#
# COMPACT_ATOMS: atom_id res chain seq x y z
N MET A 1 39.83 -25.57 -4.89
CA MET A 1 38.38 -25.83 -4.82
C MET A 1 37.98 -26.87 -3.75
N GLN A 2 38.91 -27.44 -2.97
CA GLN A 2 38.59 -28.46 -1.94
C GLN A 2 37.94 -27.93 -0.65
N ASN A 3 37.80 -26.62 -0.46
CA ASN A 3 37.24 -26.02 0.78
C ASN A 3 35.80 -25.48 0.64
N LYS A 4 35.12 -25.70 -0.49
CA LYS A 4 33.74 -25.20 -0.69
C LYS A 4 32.65 -26.23 -0.42
N PHE A 5 33.01 -27.51 -0.39
CA PHE A 5 32.10 -28.60 -0.14
C PHE A 5 32.79 -29.78 0.54
N GLU A 6 32.00 -30.61 1.20
CA GLU A 6 32.41 -31.92 1.71
C GLU A 6 31.52 -33.03 1.13
N GLN A 7 32.00 -34.28 1.20
CA GLN A 7 31.21 -35.45 0.85
C GLN A 7 31.16 -36.37 2.05
N ILE A 8 29.96 -36.58 2.57
CA ILE A 8 29.69 -37.35 3.78
C ILE A 8 28.47 -38.23 3.56
N THR A 9 28.28 -39.24 4.40
CA THR A 9 27.06 -40.06 4.36
C THR A 9 25.84 -39.22 4.76
N LEU A 10 24.64 -39.63 4.35
CA LEU A 10 23.41 -38.96 4.76
C LEU A 10 23.23 -38.97 6.29
N SER A 11 23.57 -40.07 6.96
CA SER A 11 23.50 -40.16 8.43
C SER A 11 24.42 -39.14 9.12
N GLU A 12 25.66 -38.97 8.63
CA GLU A 12 26.57 -37.94 9.14
C GLU A 12 26.03 -36.53 8.86
N ALA A 13 25.48 -36.28 7.66
CA ALA A 13 24.90 -34.99 7.31
C ALA A 13 23.71 -34.65 8.21
N LYS A 14 22.87 -35.64 8.51
CA LYS A 14 21.71 -35.48 9.39
C LYS A 14 22.12 -35.05 10.79
N GLU A 15 23.10 -35.71 11.39
CA GLU A 15 23.62 -35.36 12.72
C GLU A 15 24.27 -33.97 12.72
N LYS A 16 25.11 -33.70 11.72
CA LYS A 16 25.89 -32.46 11.64
C LYS A 16 25.06 -31.22 11.34
N TYR A 17 24.01 -31.36 10.53
CA TYR A 17 23.19 -30.24 10.04
C TYR A 17 21.75 -30.24 10.54
N THR A 18 21.40 -31.14 11.47
CA THR A 18 20.08 -31.21 12.11
C THR A 18 18.95 -31.34 11.07
N LEU A 19 19.02 -32.39 10.26
CA LEU A 19 18.05 -32.64 9.17
C LEU A 19 16.87 -33.49 9.65
N ASP A 20 15.95 -32.89 10.42
CA ASP A 20 14.84 -33.60 11.08
C ASP A 20 13.47 -33.47 10.38
N PHE A 21 13.46 -32.97 9.14
CA PHE A 21 12.24 -32.54 8.46
C PHE A 21 11.75 -33.48 7.35
N PHE A 22 12.49 -34.55 7.06
CA PHE A 22 12.17 -35.45 5.95
C PHE A 22 11.84 -36.87 6.42
N PRO A 23 11.04 -37.65 5.67
CA PRO A 23 10.60 -38.99 6.06
C PRO A 23 11.75 -39.97 6.38
N TYR A 24 11.50 -40.88 7.33
CA TYR A 24 12.52 -41.85 7.78
C TYR A 24 13.04 -42.77 6.66
N TYR A 25 12.23 -43.05 5.64
CA TYR A 25 12.61 -43.96 4.56
C TYR A 25 13.72 -43.40 3.67
N ILE A 26 13.94 -42.08 3.67
CA ILE A 26 14.97 -41.42 2.85
C ILE A 26 16.38 -41.87 3.28
N GLU A 27 16.58 -42.12 4.57
CA GLU A 27 17.84 -42.66 5.07
C GLU A 27 18.13 -44.04 4.48
N ASP A 28 17.15 -44.94 4.48
CA ASP A 28 17.30 -46.28 3.90
C ASP A 28 17.59 -46.22 2.39
N VAL A 29 16.99 -45.24 1.71
CA VAL A 29 17.12 -45.00 0.27
C VAL A 29 18.52 -44.53 -0.13
N TYR A 30 19.16 -43.66 0.67
CA TYR A 30 20.49 -43.10 0.37
C TYR A 30 21.62 -43.61 1.28
N GLN A 31 21.37 -44.64 2.13
CA GLN A 31 22.31 -45.13 3.14
C GLN A 31 23.71 -45.48 2.60
N ASP A 32 23.79 -46.01 1.37
CA ASP A 32 25.04 -46.45 0.74
C ASP A 32 25.66 -45.38 -0.17
N LYS A 33 25.14 -44.15 -0.16
CA LYS A 33 25.59 -43.06 -1.04
C LYS A 33 26.16 -41.88 -0.25
N LEU A 34 27.13 -41.20 -0.85
CA LEU A 34 27.66 -39.93 -0.35
C LEU A 34 26.76 -38.76 -0.79
N ILE A 35 26.64 -37.77 0.07
CA ILE A 35 25.95 -36.50 -0.17
C ILE A 35 26.98 -35.38 -0.25
N THR A 36 26.87 -34.56 -1.30
CA THR A 36 27.75 -33.39 -1.47
C THR A 36 27.17 -32.19 -0.73
N VAL A 37 27.86 -31.66 0.27
CA VAL A 37 27.37 -30.54 1.10
C VAL A 37 28.17 -29.27 0.82
N PHE A 38 27.50 -28.19 0.44
CA PHE A 38 28.08 -26.86 0.17
C PHE A 38 27.85 -25.90 1.34
N HIS A 39 28.91 -25.20 1.78
CA HIS A 39 28.87 -24.34 2.98
C HIS A 39 28.61 -22.85 2.71
N ASP A 40 28.87 -22.41 1.48
CA ASP A 40 28.77 -21.00 1.08
C ASP A 40 27.71 -20.81 0.00
N ASP A 41 27.43 -19.55 -0.32
CA ASP A 41 26.60 -19.23 -1.48
C ASP A 41 27.25 -19.77 -2.75
N MET A 42 26.46 -20.49 -3.54
CA MET A 42 26.93 -21.16 -4.74
C MET A 42 26.34 -20.50 -5.98
N ILE A 43 27.19 -20.28 -6.99
CA ILE A 43 26.81 -19.71 -8.27
C ILE A 43 27.25 -20.68 -9.37
N PHE A 44 26.35 -21.00 -10.29
CA PHE A 44 26.61 -21.83 -11.46
C PHE A 44 26.05 -21.18 -12.72
N ASP A 45 26.74 -21.33 -13.86
CA ASP A 45 26.19 -20.87 -15.14
C ASP A 45 24.94 -21.67 -15.52
N SER A 46 25.01 -22.99 -15.33
CA SER A 46 23.93 -23.97 -15.52
C SER A 46 24.13 -25.15 -14.56
N LEU A 47 23.03 -25.69 -14.04
CA LEU A 47 23.07 -26.76 -13.06
C LEU A 47 21.98 -27.80 -13.32
N ASP A 48 22.44 -28.97 -13.79
CA ASP A 48 21.64 -30.20 -13.80
C ASP A 48 22.09 -31.07 -12.61
N ILE A 49 21.17 -31.28 -11.67
CA ILE A 49 21.41 -31.98 -10.40
C ILE A 49 21.57 -33.48 -10.65
N ASP A 50 20.80 -34.06 -11.56
CA ASP A 50 20.90 -35.48 -11.88
C ASP A 50 22.27 -35.78 -12.48
N ASP A 51 22.72 -34.96 -13.42
CA ASP A 51 24.02 -35.15 -14.09
C ASP A 51 25.21 -34.98 -13.14
N LYS A 52 25.16 -34.01 -12.21
CA LYS A 52 26.30 -33.67 -11.35
C LYS A 52 26.32 -34.39 -10.01
N PHE A 53 25.16 -34.71 -9.46
CA PHE A 53 25.02 -35.17 -8.07
C PHE A 53 24.24 -36.47 -7.93
N PHE A 54 24.03 -37.20 -9.02
CA PHE A 54 23.41 -38.51 -8.98
C PHE A 54 24.23 -39.56 -9.75
N THR A 55 25.08 -40.28 -9.02
CA THR A 55 25.94 -41.34 -9.59
C THR A 55 25.80 -42.64 -8.79
N THR A 56 26.62 -43.64 -9.13
CA THR A 56 26.68 -44.89 -8.34
C THR A 56 27.15 -44.66 -6.90
N SER A 57 27.95 -43.63 -6.65
CA SER A 57 28.51 -43.31 -5.31
C SER A 57 27.93 -42.04 -4.68
N ILE A 58 27.31 -41.15 -5.46
CA ILE A 58 26.74 -39.88 -4.99
C ILE A 58 25.23 -39.95 -5.08
N GLY A 59 24.55 -39.67 -3.97
CA GLY A 59 23.09 -39.76 -3.83
C GLY A 59 22.36 -38.42 -3.84
N GLY A 60 23.07 -37.31 -3.84
CA GLY A 60 22.47 -35.99 -3.88
C GLY A 60 23.38 -34.88 -3.36
N CYS A 61 22.77 -33.73 -3.09
CA CYS A 61 23.45 -32.53 -2.63
C CYS A 61 22.63 -31.71 -1.63
N ILE A 62 23.35 -30.98 -0.77
CA ILE A 62 22.81 -30.07 0.23
C ILE A 62 23.52 -28.73 0.10
N PHE A 63 22.76 -27.66 -0.04
CA PHE A 63 23.25 -26.29 -0.01
C PHE A 63 22.84 -25.64 1.31
N LEU A 64 23.81 -25.32 2.16
CA LEU A 64 23.55 -24.70 3.47
C LEU A 64 23.22 -23.20 3.37
N LYS A 65 23.52 -22.57 2.24
CA LYS A 65 23.17 -21.17 1.92
C LYS A 65 22.48 -21.08 0.55
N SER A 66 22.47 -19.89 -0.06
CA SER A 66 21.72 -19.63 -1.29
C SER A 66 22.39 -20.24 -2.52
N LEU A 67 21.55 -20.60 -3.50
CA LEU A 67 21.94 -21.18 -4.78
C LEU A 67 21.46 -20.26 -5.91
N THR A 68 22.40 -19.70 -6.65
CA THR A 68 22.12 -18.92 -7.86
C THR A 68 22.58 -19.69 -9.09
N VAL A 69 21.72 -19.79 -10.10
CA VAL A 69 22.03 -20.42 -11.38
C VAL A 69 21.66 -19.48 -12.52
N ASP A 70 22.63 -19.04 -13.32
CA ASP A 70 22.39 -17.96 -14.30
C ASP A 70 21.39 -18.35 -15.40
N THR A 71 21.34 -19.63 -15.76
CA THR A 71 20.45 -20.15 -16.81
C THR A 71 19.41 -21.10 -16.25
N SER A 72 19.67 -22.40 -16.27
CA SER A 72 18.70 -23.42 -15.94
C SER A 72 19.14 -24.25 -14.74
N LEU A 73 18.27 -24.35 -13.75
CA LEU A 73 18.36 -25.32 -12.66
C LEU A 73 17.42 -26.49 -12.99
N ILE A 74 17.99 -27.68 -13.13
CA ILE A 74 17.28 -28.88 -13.56
C ILE A 74 17.49 -29.98 -12.54
N GLN A 75 16.40 -30.57 -12.09
CA GLN A 75 16.34 -31.90 -11.49
C GLN A 75 15.17 -32.56 -12.23
N ALA A 76 15.44 -33.43 -13.20
CA ALA A 76 14.46 -34.01 -14.11
C ALA A 76 13.90 -35.36 -13.63
N GLU A 77 14.67 -36.14 -12.87
CA GLU A 77 14.24 -37.46 -12.41
C GLU A 77 12.96 -37.39 -11.57
N LEU A 78 11.93 -38.13 -11.99
CA LEU A 78 10.56 -38.08 -11.43
C LEU A 78 10.32 -39.13 -10.35
N TYR A 79 11.16 -40.16 -10.27
CA TYR A 79 11.02 -41.27 -9.34
C TYR A 79 12.14 -41.25 -8.29
N PHE A 80 13.20 -42.02 -8.52
CA PHE A 80 14.29 -42.22 -7.58
C PHE A 80 15.48 -41.36 -7.99
N GLY A 81 15.38 -40.07 -7.74
CA GLY A 81 16.38 -39.08 -8.11
C GLY A 81 17.35 -38.72 -6.99
N PRO A 82 18.20 -37.71 -7.21
CA PRO A 82 19.09 -37.17 -6.18
C PRO A 82 18.31 -36.50 -5.06
N LEU A 83 18.77 -36.69 -3.82
CA LEU A 83 18.35 -35.85 -2.69
C LEU A 83 18.82 -34.41 -2.96
N PHE A 84 17.92 -33.44 -2.94
CA PHE A 84 18.26 -32.04 -3.23
C PHE A 84 17.69 -31.08 -2.19
N ILE A 85 18.57 -30.57 -1.33
CA ILE A 85 18.20 -29.68 -0.21
C ILE A 85 18.86 -28.32 -0.39
N VAL A 86 18.09 -27.25 -0.22
CA VAL A 86 18.60 -25.87 -0.17
C VAL A 86 18.04 -25.14 1.03
N PHE A 87 18.92 -24.65 1.91
CA PHE A 87 18.53 -23.89 3.10
C PHE A 87 18.30 -22.40 2.81
N GLY A 88 19.09 -21.82 1.89
CA GLY A 88 18.94 -20.44 1.46
C GLY A 88 17.93 -20.26 0.33
N ASP A 89 18.01 -19.10 -0.33
CA ASP A 89 17.18 -18.80 -1.49
C ASP A 89 17.74 -19.47 -2.75
N ILE A 90 16.82 -19.87 -3.64
CA ILE A 90 17.14 -20.37 -4.98
C ILE A 90 16.78 -19.29 -5.98
N LYS A 91 17.72 -18.94 -6.86
CA LYS A 91 17.48 -18.06 -7.99
C LYS A 91 17.95 -18.70 -9.29
N ALA A 92 17.09 -18.79 -10.30
CA ALA A 92 17.51 -19.13 -11.67
C ALA A 92 16.65 -18.45 -12.73
N LYS A 93 17.07 -18.48 -14.00
CA LYS A 93 16.21 -18.01 -15.09
C LYS A 93 15.05 -18.98 -15.34
N SER A 94 15.36 -20.26 -15.46
CA SER A 94 14.36 -21.33 -15.58
C SER A 94 14.64 -22.44 -14.57
N ILE A 95 13.61 -22.94 -13.92
CA ILE A 95 13.70 -24.02 -12.94
C ILE A 95 12.82 -25.19 -13.40
N PHE A 96 13.38 -26.38 -13.44
CA PHE A 96 12.64 -27.63 -13.66
C PHE A 96 12.92 -28.58 -12.51
N ILE A 97 11.89 -28.97 -11.76
CA ILE A 97 11.99 -29.91 -10.64
C ILE A 97 10.98 -31.04 -10.83
N GLY A 98 11.48 -32.21 -11.19
CA GLY A 98 10.77 -33.48 -11.29
C GLY A 98 10.40 -34.08 -9.93
N GLY A 99 10.81 -33.42 -8.85
CA GLY A 99 10.25 -33.69 -7.54
C GLY A 99 10.68 -35.03 -6.94
N SER A 100 11.84 -35.56 -7.36
CA SER A 100 12.62 -36.43 -6.48
C SER A 100 12.85 -35.71 -5.14
N GLU A 101 13.23 -36.42 -4.07
CA GLU A 101 13.31 -35.89 -2.70
C GLU A 101 13.97 -34.49 -2.58
N CYS A 102 13.15 -33.43 -2.63
CA CYS A 102 13.54 -32.03 -2.81
C CYS A 102 12.98 -31.19 -1.66
N PHE A 103 13.86 -30.46 -0.97
CA PHE A 103 13.50 -29.66 0.20
C PHE A 103 14.09 -28.27 0.14
N PHE A 104 13.25 -27.26 -0.08
CA PHE A 104 13.67 -25.86 -0.19
C PHE A 104 13.15 -25.05 0.99
N ARG A 105 14.07 -24.42 1.73
CA ARG A 105 13.75 -23.70 2.97
C ARG A 105 13.68 -22.18 2.79
N GLY A 106 14.37 -21.63 1.79
CA GLY A 106 14.25 -20.23 1.36
C GLY A 106 13.27 -20.03 0.21
N ASN A 107 13.30 -18.82 -0.37
CA ASN A 107 12.48 -18.44 -1.51
C ASN A 107 12.98 -19.08 -2.80
N VAL A 108 12.08 -19.32 -3.74
CA VAL A 108 12.38 -19.87 -5.07
C VAL A 108 12.01 -18.83 -6.12
N VAL A 109 13.01 -18.28 -6.80
CA VAL A 109 12.84 -17.25 -7.82
C VAL A 109 13.26 -17.80 -9.18
N ALA A 110 12.28 -17.98 -10.07
CA ALA A 110 12.51 -18.27 -11.47
C ALA A 110 12.22 -17.00 -12.32
N GLU A 111 13.16 -16.51 -13.11
CA GLU A 111 12.93 -15.28 -13.89
C GLU A 111 11.92 -15.47 -15.03
N ASP A 112 11.84 -16.67 -15.60
CA ASP A 112 10.94 -17.03 -16.71
C ASP A 112 9.91 -18.08 -16.30
N VAL A 113 10.36 -19.28 -15.94
CA VAL A 113 9.45 -20.41 -15.71
C VAL A 113 9.95 -21.30 -14.59
N PHE A 114 9.02 -21.73 -13.74
CA PHE A 114 9.20 -22.80 -12.78
C PHE A 114 8.25 -23.94 -13.14
N ILE A 115 8.83 -25.06 -13.56
CA ILE A 115 8.12 -26.30 -13.82
C ILE A 115 8.39 -27.24 -12.65
N ALA A 116 7.33 -27.76 -12.05
CA ALA A 116 7.37 -28.73 -10.97
C ALA A 116 6.44 -29.92 -11.29
N GLY A 117 6.76 -31.11 -10.82
CA GLY A 117 5.83 -32.24 -10.91
C GLY A 117 6.46 -33.46 -10.28
N VAL A 118 5.71 -34.21 -9.49
CA VAL A 118 6.19 -35.41 -8.77
C VAL A 118 5.37 -36.59 -9.28
N TYR A 119 5.98 -37.58 -9.93
CA TYR A 119 5.23 -38.71 -10.50
C TYR A 119 5.37 -39.97 -9.65
N ASN A 120 4.27 -40.42 -9.04
CA ASN A 120 4.11 -41.62 -8.19
C ASN A 120 4.93 -41.69 -6.88
N HIS A 121 6.22 -41.30 -6.87
CA HIS A 121 7.12 -41.43 -5.72
C HIS A 121 8.13 -40.28 -5.69
N GLY A 122 8.04 -39.41 -4.68
CA GLY A 122 8.92 -38.26 -4.49
C GLY A 122 8.25 -37.19 -3.64
N MET A 123 8.97 -36.13 -3.30
CA MET A 123 8.42 -35.01 -2.53
C MET A 123 9.14 -33.73 -2.88
N LEU A 124 8.37 -32.67 -3.17
CA LEU A 124 8.86 -31.32 -3.29
C LEU A 124 8.22 -30.46 -2.18
N ASP A 125 9.01 -30.15 -1.15
CA ASP A 125 8.61 -29.35 0.01
C ASP A 125 9.29 -27.97 -0.01
N ILE A 126 8.51 -26.93 -0.29
CA ILE A 126 8.96 -25.53 -0.35
C ILE A 126 8.36 -24.74 0.82
N LYS A 127 9.22 -24.14 1.67
CA LYS A 127 8.77 -23.30 2.78
C LYS A 127 8.73 -21.81 2.47
N GLY A 128 9.61 -21.31 1.60
CA GLY A 128 9.62 -19.90 1.20
C GLY A 128 8.54 -19.54 0.19
N GLU A 129 8.64 -18.34 -0.36
CA GLU A 129 7.80 -17.86 -1.45
C GLU A 129 8.30 -18.36 -2.81
N ILE A 130 7.37 -18.54 -3.75
CA ILE A 130 7.65 -18.88 -5.14
C ILE A 130 7.39 -17.64 -5.99
N ILE A 131 8.37 -17.17 -6.74
CA ILE A 131 8.27 -15.98 -7.59
C ILE A 131 8.67 -16.39 -9.02
N THR A 132 7.73 -16.31 -9.96
CA THR A 132 7.99 -16.68 -11.37
C THR A 132 7.07 -15.97 -12.36
N LYS A 133 7.37 -15.97 -13.66
CA LYS A 133 6.34 -15.57 -14.65
C LYS A 133 5.35 -16.70 -14.85
N VAL A 134 5.84 -17.92 -15.11
CA VAL A 134 5.00 -19.10 -15.30
C VAL A 134 5.35 -20.14 -14.25
N LEU A 135 4.35 -20.63 -13.50
CA LEU A 135 4.42 -21.83 -12.67
C LEU A 135 3.62 -22.93 -13.37
N TYR A 136 4.23 -24.07 -13.62
CA TYR A 136 3.55 -25.24 -14.18
C TYR A 136 3.74 -26.44 -13.26
N SER A 137 2.65 -27.14 -12.89
CA SER A 137 2.63 -28.30 -12.00
C SER A 137 1.95 -29.52 -12.65
N TYR A 138 2.66 -30.65 -12.83
CA TYR A 138 2.10 -31.84 -13.51
C TYR A 138 1.27 -32.80 -12.62
N ASP A 139 1.29 -32.73 -11.27
CA ASP A 139 0.68 -33.77 -10.40
C ASP A 139 0.42 -33.32 -8.93
N HIS A 140 -0.32 -34.16 -8.17
CA HIS A 140 -0.94 -34.00 -6.85
C HIS A 140 0.01 -33.91 -5.63
N ALA A 141 1.32 -34.21 -5.77
CA ALA A 141 2.26 -34.25 -4.64
C ALA A 141 3.12 -32.98 -4.48
N PHE A 142 2.81 -31.91 -5.21
CA PHE A 142 3.44 -30.61 -5.02
C PHE A 142 2.81 -29.87 -3.82
N SER A 143 3.43 -29.98 -2.65
CA SER A 143 2.95 -29.33 -1.43
C SER A 143 3.56 -27.94 -1.27
N TYR A 144 2.79 -26.91 -1.66
CA TYR A 144 3.10 -25.51 -1.35
C TYR A 144 1.87 -24.79 -0.80
N PRO A 145 2.03 -23.83 0.12
CA PRO A 145 0.92 -22.98 0.52
C PRO A 145 0.53 -22.08 -0.66
N GLN A 146 -0.69 -22.21 -1.20
CA GLN A 146 -1.14 -21.40 -2.35
C GLN A 146 -0.99 -19.88 -2.11
N ASN A 147 -1.07 -19.43 -0.86
CA ASN A 147 -0.87 -18.03 -0.48
C ASN A 147 0.61 -17.55 -0.52
N ARG A 148 1.54 -18.38 -0.98
CA ARG A 148 2.98 -18.06 -1.11
C ARG A 148 3.49 -18.12 -2.55
N VAL A 149 2.59 -18.14 -3.53
CA VAL A 149 2.95 -18.12 -4.96
C VAL A 149 2.65 -16.75 -5.57
N HIS A 150 3.68 -16.16 -6.15
CA HIS A 150 3.67 -14.92 -6.90
C HIS A 150 4.05 -15.23 -8.35
N ALA A 151 3.08 -15.75 -9.10
CA ALA A 151 3.23 -16.10 -10.51
C ALA A 151 2.31 -15.28 -11.41
N GLN A 152 2.75 -14.98 -12.64
CA GLN A 152 1.87 -14.35 -13.64
C GLN A 152 0.90 -15.38 -14.25
N ALA A 153 1.28 -16.64 -14.33
CA ALA A 153 0.40 -17.75 -14.69
C ALA A 153 0.71 -18.97 -13.82
N VAL A 154 -0.33 -19.66 -13.34
CA VAL A 154 -0.21 -20.92 -12.59
C VAL A 154 -1.03 -21.99 -13.34
N MET A 155 -0.35 -23.04 -13.79
CA MET A 155 -0.95 -24.16 -14.49
C MET A 155 -0.81 -25.40 -13.62
N ILE A 156 -1.92 -26.06 -13.30
CA ILE A 156 -1.94 -27.31 -12.54
C ILE A 156 -2.69 -28.34 -13.38
N ASN A 157 -2.07 -29.48 -13.64
CA ASN A 157 -2.64 -30.56 -14.44
C ASN A 157 -3.64 -31.40 -13.62
N GLU A 158 -4.68 -30.75 -13.09
CA GLU A 158 -5.83 -31.41 -12.44
C GLU A 158 -7.10 -30.99 -13.20
N GLU A 159 -7.46 -31.75 -14.23
CA GLU A 159 -8.81 -31.78 -14.84
C GLU A 159 -9.41 -30.45 -15.36
N GLY A 160 -8.61 -29.41 -15.63
CA GLY A 160 -9.08 -28.13 -16.17
C GLY A 160 -8.53 -27.83 -17.57
N ASP A 161 -9.35 -27.18 -18.42
CA ASP A 161 -9.11 -26.75 -19.81
C ASP A 161 -8.00 -25.68 -19.95
N ASN A 162 -6.83 -25.97 -19.39
CA ASN A 162 -5.68 -25.08 -19.32
C ASN A 162 -4.81 -25.29 -20.56
N SER A 163 -5.25 -24.68 -21.68
CA SER A 163 -4.51 -24.75 -22.94
C SER A 163 -3.08 -24.23 -22.76
N LEU A 164 -2.11 -25.07 -23.12
CA LEU A 164 -0.69 -24.70 -23.17
C LEU A 164 -0.39 -23.76 -24.35
N ASP A 165 -1.31 -23.70 -25.31
CA ASP A 165 -1.18 -22.89 -26.51
C ASP A 165 -1.24 -21.40 -26.18
N GLY A 166 -0.13 -20.69 -26.44
CA GLY A 166 -0.01 -19.25 -26.13
C GLY A 166 0.97 -18.99 -24.99
N ILE A 167 1.23 -19.99 -24.15
CA ILE A 167 2.19 -19.92 -23.05
C ILE A 167 3.52 -20.56 -23.47
N PHE A 168 3.50 -21.81 -23.90
CA PHE A 168 4.71 -22.50 -24.35
C PHE A 168 4.89 -22.38 -25.87
N LEU A 169 6.14 -22.37 -26.33
CA LEU A 169 6.42 -22.46 -27.77
C LEU A 169 5.91 -23.81 -28.29
N SER A 170 5.29 -23.82 -29.48
CA SER A 170 4.63 -25.01 -30.04
C SER A 170 5.57 -26.21 -30.21
N ASP A 171 6.87 -25.96 -30.39
CA ASP A 171 7.91 -26.99 -30.51
C ASP A 171 8.08 -27.83 -29.22
N TYR A 172 7.47 -27.40 -28.11
CA TYR A 172 7.53 -28.02 -26.79
C TYR A 172 6.19 -28.60 -26.33
N ILE A 173 5.17 -28.65 -27.20
CA ILE A 173 3.84 -29.17 -26.89
C ILE A 173 3.54 -30.34 -27.83
N ASP A 174 3.25 -31.51 -27.26
CA ASP A 174 2.77 -32.70 -27.98
C ASP A 174 1.39 -33.11 -27.45
N ASP A 175 0.41 -33.15 -28.35
CA ASP A 175 -0.97 -33.59 -28.08
C ASP A 175 -1.61 -32.91 -26.83
N GLY A 176 -1.38 -31.61 -26.69
CA GLY A 176 -1.91 -30.80 -25.56
C GLY A 176 -1.15 -30.96 -24.24
N SER A 177 -0.03 -31.70 -24.23
CA SER A 177 0.85 -31.87 -23.08
C SER A 177 2.25 -31.33 -23.35
N LEU A 178 3.01 -31.00 -22.32
CA LEU A 178 4.39 -30.55 -22.50
C LEU A 178 5.31 -31.73 -22.86
N ASN A 179 6.05 -31.59 -23.96
CA ASN A 179 7.10 -32.55 -24.32
C ASN A 179 8.33 -32.31 -23.43
N GLU A 180 8.40 -33.07 -22.34
CA GLU A 180 9.47 -33.00 -21.35
C GLU A 180 10.87 -33.15 -21.97
N THR A 181 11.04 -34.07 -22.92
CA THR A 181 12.34 -34.32 -23.57
C THR A 181 12.84 -33.07 -24.31
N ASN A 182 11.97 -32.42 -25.09
CA ASN A 182 12.33 -31.22 -25.83
C ASN A 182 12.54 -30.02 -24.90
N ILE A 183 11.76 -29.91 -23.83
CA ILE A 183 11.89 -28.86 -22.80
C ILE A 183 13.24 -28.96 -22.10
N LEU A 184 13.56 -30.14 -21.55
CA LEU A 184 14.83 -30.35 -20.86
C LEU A 184 16.01 -30.12 -21.79
N ALA A 185 15.93 -30.56 -23.05
CA ALA A 185 16.96 -30.27 -24.05
C ALA A 185 17.11 -28.76 -24.32
N ALA A 186 16.01 -28.01 -24.43
CA ALA A 186 16.03 -26.56 -24.61
C ALA A 186 16.59 -25.83 -23.38
N MET A 187 16.15 -26.21 -22.18
CA MET A 187 16.60 -25.63 -20.92
C MET A 187 18.10 -25.89 -20.68
N ARG A 188 18.61 -27.09 -20.96
CA ARG A 188 20.05 -27.38 -20.91
C ARG A 188 20.88 -26.51 -21.85
N LEU A 189 20.29 -26.05 -22.95
CA LEU A 189 20.90 -25.10 -23.89
C LEU A 189 20.64 -23.62 -23.52
N GLY A 190 19.97 -23.34 -22.40
CA GLY A 190 19.61 -21.99 -21.96
C GLY A 190 18.55 -21.30 -22.83
N LYS A 191 17.81 -22.05 -23.65
CA LYS A 191 16.75 -21.51 -24.51
C LYS A 191 15.48 -21.27 -23.69
N SER A 192 14.76 -20.20 -24.02
CA SER A 192 13.41 -19.98 -23.50
C SER A 192 12.45 -21.03 -24.07
N ILE A 193 11.55 -21.54 -23.23
CA ILE A 193 10.49 -22.47 -23.61
C ILE A 193 9.10 -21.81 -23.65
N ILE A 194 8.99 -20.58 -23.17
CA ILE A 194 7.76 -19.78 -23.20
C ILE A 194 7.79 -18.79 -24.38
N LYS A 195 6.61 -18.42 -24.90
CA LYS A 195 6.51 -17.44 -25.99
C LYS A 195 6.94 -16.05 -25.48
N GLU A 196 7.52 -15.26 -26.37
CA GLU A 196 7.95 -13.88 -26.06
C GLU A 196 6.77 -12.97 -25.62
N GLY A 197 5.52 -13.40 -25.91
CA GLY A 197 4.26 -12.77 -25.51
C GLY A 197 3.49 -13.44 -24.36
N THR A 198 4.06 -14.41 -23.64
CA THR A 198 3.48 -15.06 -22.43
C THR A 198 3.49 -14.14 -21.20
N ILE A 199 3.59 -12.83 -21.44
CA ILE A 199 3.35 -11.77 -20.49
C ILE A 199 1.84 -11.56 -20.50
N LEU A 200 1.14 -11.81 -19.39
CA LEU A 200 -0.31 -11.56 -19.27
C LEU A 200 -0.68 -10.25 -19.96
N THR A 201 -1.72 -10.28 -20.77
CA THR A 201 -2.33 -9.07 -21.31
C THR A 201 -2.72 -8.15 -20.16
N LYS A 202 -2.83 -6.85 -20.44
CA LYS A 202 -3.28 -5.87 -19.46
C LYS A 202 -4.61 -6.31 -18.82
N GLN A 203 -5.54 -6.84 -19.62
CA GLN A 203 -6.85 -7.31 -19.16
C GLN A 203 -6.76 -8.49 -18.17
N GLU A 204 -5.93 -9.48 -18.47
CA GLU A 204 -5.77 -10.65 -17.58
C GLU A 204 -5.11 -10.27 -16.25
N LYS A 205 -4.16 -9.34 -16.25
CA LYS A 205 -3.58 -8.80 -14.99
C LYS A 205 -4.63 -8.15 -14.10
N LEU A 206 -5.57 -7.42 -14.71
CA LEU A 206 -6.67 -6.78 -13.98
C LEU A 206 -7.63 -7.82 -13.42
N PHE A 207 -7.94 -8.86 -14.19
CA PHE A 207 -8.80 -9.96 -13.77
C PHE A 207 -8.22 -10.70 -12.56
N PHE A 208 -6.95 -11.13 -12.62
CA PHE A 208 -6.34 -11.85 -11.49
C PHE A 208 -6.19 -10.98 -10.23
N LYS A 209 -5.95 -9.67 -10.40
CA LYS A 209 -5.97 -8.71 -9.28
C LYS A 209 -7.35 -8.71 -8.60
N ALA A 210 -8.42 -8.66 -9.39
CA ALA A 210 -9.80 -8.77 -8.94
C ALA A 210 -10.10 -10.11 -8.22
N GLU A 211 -9.73 -11.22 -8.85
CA GLU A 211 -9.96 -12.58 -8.36
C GLU A 211 -9.30 -12.83 -7.01
N SER A 212 -8.08 -12.31 -6.79
CA SER A 212 -7.36 -12.45 -5.53
C SER A 212 -8.09 -11.89 -4.30
N THR A 213 -9.10 -11.03 -4.52
CA THR A 213 -9.96 -10.46 -3.46
C THR A 213 -11.33 -11.15 -3.36
N GLY A 214 -11.55 -12.22 -4.13
CA GLY A 214 -12.85 -12.83 -4.30
C GLY A 214 -13.87 -11.89 -4.96
N PHE A 215 -13.40 -11.00 -5.86
CA PHE A 215 -14.23 -9.98 -6.53
C PHE A 215 -14.97 -9.05 -5.55
N THR A 216 -14.34 -8.70 -4.43
CA THR A 216 -14.88 -7.75 -3.44
C THR A 216 -14.20 -6.39 -3.51
N LYS A 217 -12.94 -6.34 -3.96
CA LYS A 217 -12.18 -5.12 -4.14
C LYS A 217 -11.52 -5.10 -5.52
N LEU A 218 -11.74 -4.02 -6.26
CA LEU A 218 -11.15 -3.80 -7.57
C LEU A 218 -10.32 -2.54 -7.54
N ASP A 219 -9.00 -2.68 -7.61
CA ASP A 219 -8.10 -1.54 -7.72
C ASP A 219 -7.48 -1.49 -9.12
N LEU A 220 -7.93 -0.52 -9.91
CA LEU A 220 -7.50 -0.23 -11.27
C LEU A 220 -6.79 1.12 -11.36
N ASP A 221 -6.13 1.57 -10.29
CA ASP A 221 -5.43 2.85 -10.26
C ASP A 221 -4.28 2.93 -11.30
N ASN A 222 -4.28 3.99 -12.10
CA ASN A 222 -3.24 4.34 -13.06
C ASN A 222 -2.96 3.25 -14.10
N PHE A 223 -4.03 2.66 -14.62
CA PHE A 223 -3.95 1.70 -15.71
C PHE A 223 -4.17 2.33 -17.07
N GLU A 224 -4.23 3.65 -17.25
CA GLU A 224 -4.48 4.27 -18.57
C GLU A 224 -5.72 3.69 -19.28
N LEU A 225 -6.77 3.38 -18.52
CA LEU A 225 -7.99 2.82 -19.07
C LEU A 225 -8.79 3.92 -19.78
N THR A 226 -9.28 3.60 -20.97
CA THR A 226 -10.29 4.40 -21.70
C THR A 226 -11.69 3.82 -21.53
N GLU A 227 -11.76 2.53 -21.22
CA GLU A 227 -12.97 1.76 -20.95
C GLU A 227 -12.67 0.73 -19.86
N LEU A 228 -13.71 0.30 -19.14
CA LEU A 228 -13.55 -0.74 -18.12
C LEU A 228 -13.54 -2.12 -18.79
N PRO A 229 -12.77 -3.08 -18.23
CA PRO A 229 -12.85 -4.47 -18.64
C PRO A 229 -14.27 -5.04 -18.56
N ASP A 230 -14.65 -5.87 -19.53
CA ASP A 230 -15.98 -6.49 -19.57
C ASP A 230 -16.28 -7.30 -18.30
N PHE A 231 -15.27 -8.01 -17.77
CA PHE A 231 -15.42 -8.86 -16.59
C PHE A 231 -15.91 -8.10 -15.36
N VAL A 232 -15.70 -6.78 -15.27
CA VAL A 232 -16.18 -5.98 -14.13
C VAL A 232 -17.69 -6.09 -13.99
N GLY A 233 -18.41 -6.18 -15.12
CA GLY A 233 -19.86 -6.33 -15.16
C GLY A 233 -20.38 -7.73 -14.83
N ASP A 234 -19.51 -8.74 -14.81
CA ASP A 234 -19.90 -10.14 -14.57
C ASP A 234 -20.07 -10.46 -13.08
N TYR A 235 -19.53 -9.62 -12.19
CA TYR A 235 -19.56 -9.80 -10.74
C TYR A 235 -20.28 -8.63 -10.08
N SER A 236 -21.22 -8.93 -9.16
CA SER A 236 -21.97 -7.91 -8.40
C SER A 236 -21.55 -7.79 -6.94
N THR A 237 -20.49 -8.50 -6.53
CA THR A 237 -19.99 -8.60 -5.14
C THR A 237 -19.05 -7.47 -4.75
N TRP A 238 -18.79 -6.51 -5.65
CA TRP A 238 -17.89 -5.39 -5.42
C TRP A 238 -18.34 -4.55 -4.22
N VAL A 239 -17.44 -4.37 -3.25
CA VAL A 239 -17.60 -3.48 -2.10
C VAL A 239 -16.79 -2.20 -2.27
N GLU A 240 -15.61 -2.30 -2.89
CA GLU A 240 -14.70 -1.19 -3.15
C GLU A 240 -14.21 -1.23 -4.60
N ILE A 241 -14.31 -0.12 -5.32
CA ILE A 241 -13.74 0.05 -6.66
C ILE A 241 -12.91 1.34 -6.70
N ILE A 242 -11.64 1.22 -7.07
CA ILE A 242 -10.71 2.33 -7.31
C ILE A 242 -10.42 2.41 -8.81
N LEU A 243 -10.83 3.48 -9.48
CA LEU A 243 -10.58 3.74 -10.90
C LEU A 243 -9.68 4.95 -11.14
N ASP A 244 -8.94 5.35 -10.12
CA ASP A 244 -8.10 6.54 -10.10
C ASP A 244 -7.14 6.62 -11.29
N ARG A 245 -6.84 7.84 -11.74
CA ARG A 245 -5.85 8.11 -12.78
C ARG A 245 -6.09 7.31 -14.07
N ASN A 246 -7.36 7.14 -14.43
CA ASN A 246 -7.81 6.60 -15.72
C ASN A 246 -8.67 7.63 -16.46
N ASN A 247 -8.71 7.55 -17.78
CA ASN A 247 -9.51 8.42 -18.63
C ASN A 247 -10.74 7.65 -19.14
N CYS A 248 -11.59 7.20 -18.23
CA CYS A 248 -12.85 6.53 -18.53
C CYS A 248 -14.00 7.54 -18.50
N PRO A 249 -14.31 8.27 -19.59
CA PRO A 249 -15.33 9.33 -19.54
C PRO A 249 -16.74 8.80 -19.27
N ILE A 250 -16.97 7.50 -19.50
CA ILE A 250 -18.26 6.84 -19.33
C ILE A 250 -18.05 5.63 -18.43
N LEU A 251 -18.78 5.59 -17.32
CA LEU A 251 -18.95 4.37 -16.53
C LEU A 251 -20.10 3.54 -17.12
N PRO A 252 -19.92 2.23 -17.33
CA PRO A 252 -20.96 1.37 -17.90
C PRO A 252 -22.22 1.28 -17.03
N SER A 253 -23.37 1.07 -17.68
CA SER A 253 -24.67 1.03 -17.01
C SER A 253 -24.81 -0.09 -15.97
N TYR A 254 -23.99 -1.14 -16.04
CA TYR A 254 -24.00 -2.23 -15.06
C TYR A 254 -23.57 -1.81 -13.65
N PHE A 255 -22.92 -0.64 -13.47
CA PHE A 255 -22.61 -0.10 -12.14
C PHE A 255 -23.87 0.08 -11.27
N SER A 256 -25.02 0.37 -11.90
CA SER A 256 -26.31 0.45 -11.22
C SER A 256 -26.75 -0.85 -10.54
N LYS A 257 -26.14 -1.99 -10.89
CA LYS A 257 -26.45 -3.31 -10.33
C LYS A 257 -25.57 -3.69 -9.13
N PHE A 258 -24.52 -2.93 -8.83
CA PHE A 258 -23.61 -3.23 -7.73
C PHE A 258 -24.21 -2.82 -6.38
N SER A 259 -25.12 -3.65 -5.86
CA SER A 259 -25.85 -3.39 -4.61
C SER A 259 -24.97 -3.36 -3.37
N GLU A 260 -23.78 -3.97 -3.43
CA GLU A 260 -22.84 -4.04 -2.33
C GLU A 260 -21.75 -2.95 -2.40
N LEU A 261 -21.71 -2.13 -3.46
CA LEU A 261 -20.64 -1.16 -3.66
C LEU A 261 -20.77 0.00 -2.69
N LYS A 262 -19.83 0.10 -1.75
CA LYS A 262 -19.81 1.12 -0.69
C LYS A 262 -18.81 2.22 -0.97
N GLU A 263 -17.70 1.90 -1.61
CA GLU A 263 -16.60 2.83 -1.85
C GLU A 263 -16.27 2.88 -3.33
N LEU A 264 -16.35 4.08 -3.91
CA LEU A 264 -15.96 4.34 -5.29
C LEU A 264 -14.97 5.50 -5.33
N SER A 265 -13.79 5.25 -5.89
CA SER A 265 -12.78 6.28 -6.14
C SER A 265 -12.62 6.53 -7.64
N LEU A 266 -12.73 7.80 -8.01
CA LEU A 266 -12.60 8.34 -9.37
C LEU A 266 -11.61 9.52 -9.35
N TYR A 267 -10.55 9.42 -8.54
CA TYR A 267 -9.58 10.49 -8.38
C TYR A 267 -8.79 10.71 -9.67
N TYR A 268 -8.68 11.97 -10.09
CA TYR A 268 -7.88 12.36 -11.26
C TYR A 268 -8.30 11.60 -12.54
N CYS A 269 -9.59 11.65 -12.87
CA CYS A 269 -10.18 10.97 -14.03
C CYS A 269 -10.66 11.93 -15.13
N ASP A 270 -10.26 13.21 -15.06
CA ASP A 270 -10.62 14.27 -16.00
C ASP A 270 -12.14 14.49 -16.21
N TYR A 271 -12.99 14.09 -15.26
CA TYR A 271 -14.44 14.29 -15.36
C TYR A 271 -14.82 15.77 -15.32
N LYS A 272 -15.55 16.24 -16.33
CA LYS A 272 -16.16 17.59 -16.37
C LYS A 272 -17.58 17.60 -15.79
N GLU A 273 -18.26 16.46 -15.89
CA GLU A 273 -19.58 16.20 -15.32
C GLU A 273 -19.54 14.83 -14.65
N LEU A 274 -20.35 14.64 -13.61
CA LEU A 274 -20.45 13.35 -12.93
C LEU A 274 -21.18 12.35 -13.84
N PRO A 275 -20.63 11.14 -14.09
CA PRO A 275 -21.34 10.12 -14.85
C PRO A 275 -22.66 9.76 -14.18
N LYS A 276 -23.76 9.81 -14.95
CA LYS A 276 -25.12 9.61 -14.42
C LYS A 276 -25.26 8.33 -13.60
N VAL A 277 -24.63 7.24 -14.02
CA VAL A 277 -24.70 5.94 -13.33
C VAL A 277 -24.16 5.99 -11.90
N VAL A 278 -23.23 6.91 -11.57
CA VAL A 278 -22.75 7.08 -10.19
C VAL A 278 -23.90 7.40 -9.25
N THR A 279 -24.87 8.20 -9.69
CA THR A 279 -26.07 8.55 -8.88
C THR A 279 -27.05 7.39 -8.70
N GLU A 280 -26.85 6.28 -9.42
CA GLU A 280 -27.70 5.09 -9.35
C GLU A 280 -27.14 4.05 -8.36
N ILE A 281 -25.90 4.23 -7.89
CA ILE A 281 -25.24 3.35 -6.91
C ILE A 281 -25.64 3.77 -5.49
N VAL A 282 -26.90 3.52 -5.14
CA VAL A 282 -27.51 3.93 -3.87
C VAL A 282 -26.85 3.34 -2.62
N SER A 283 -26.02 2.30 -2.77
CA SER A 283 -25.26 1.68 -1.69
C SER A 283 -24.00 2.46 -1.28
N LEU A 284 -23.58 3.48 -2.05
CA LEU A 284 -22.34 4.21 -1.77
C LEU A 284 -22.37 4.90 -0.40
N GLU A 285 -21.33 4.64 0.39
CA GLU A 285 -21.03 5.27 1.68
C GLU A 285 -19.87 6.29 1.55
N ALA A 286 -18.95 6.07 0.62
CA ALA A 286 -17.84 6.97 0.31
C ALA A 286 -17.63 7.15 -1.20
N LEU A 287 -17.42 8.39 -1.62
CA LEU A 287 -17.16 8.76 -3.01
C LEU A 287 -16.00 9.75 -3.10
N ASP A 288 -14.93 9.35 -3.78
CA ASP A 288 -13.80 10.23 -4.11
C ASP A 288 -13.88 10.70 -5.56
N LEU A 289 -13.99 12.02 -5.75
CA LEU A 289 -14.01 12.72 -7.03
C LEU A 289 -12.91 13.80 -7.10
N ASN A 290 -11.90 13.70 -6.24
CA ASN A 290 -10.80 14.65 -6.15
C ASN A 290 -10.09 14.84 -7.51
N SER A 291 -9.58 16.04 -7.73
CA SER A 291 -8.80 16.45 -8.91
C SER A 291 -9.48 16.14 -10.25
N ASN A 292 -10.79 16.34 -10.31
CA ASN A 292 -11.55 16.38 -11.56
C ASN A 292 -11.91 17.83 -11.93
N TYR A 293 -12.57 18.05 -13.06
CA TYR A 293 -13.02 19.38 -13.51
C TYR A 293 -14.51 19.64 -13.22
N LEU A 294 -15.04 19.00 -12.17
CA LEU A 294 -16.44 19.15 -11.77
C LEU A 294 -16.70 20.57 -11.24
N SER A 295 -17.76 21.19 -11.72
CA SER A 295 -18.23 22.52 -11.25
C SER A 295 -19.63 22.48 -10.65
N SER A 296 -20.33 21.35 -10.81
CA SER A 296 -21.67 21.11 -10.26
C SER A 296 -21.88 19.61 -10.00
N LEU A 297 -22.93 19.28 -9.26
CA LEU A 297 -23.44 17.91 -9.10
C LEU A 297 -24.87 17.87 -9.67
N PRO A 298 -25.28 16.78 -10.34
CA PRO A 298 -26.63 16.66 -10.88
C PRO A 298 -27.70 16.56 -9.77
N ASP A 299 -28.95 16.91 -10.07
CA ASP A 299 -30.07 16.82 -9.12
C ASP A 299 -30.29 15.39 -8.61
N GLU A 300 -29.99 14.38 -9.44
CA GLU A 300 -30.06 12.97 -9.05
C GLU A 300 -29.07 12.57 -7.95
N PHE A 301 -28.08 13.40 -7.63
CA PHE A 301 -27.12 13.14 -6.55
C PHE A 301 -27.81 12.95 -5.18
N VAL A 302 -29.03 13.49 -5.00
CA VAL A 302 -29.88 13.25 -3.81
C VAL A 302 -30.21 11.77 -3.57
N LYS A 303 -30.10 10.92 -4.59
CA LYS A 303 -30.33 9.47 -4.48
C LYS A 303 -29.28 8.76 -3.63
N LEU A 304 -28.09 9.35 -3.46
CA LEU A 304 -26.98 8.78 -2.68
C LEU A 304 -27.19 8.98 -1.17
N ASN A 305 -28.34 8.53 -0.68
CA ASN A 305 -28.82 8.69 0.69
C ASN A 305 -27.94 8.02 1.76
N ASN A 306 -27.14 7.01 1.38
CA ASN A 306 -26.17 6.36 2.26
C ASN A 306 -24.80 7.05 2.29
N LEU A 307 -24.56 8.03 1.43
CA LEU A 307 -23.25 8.68 1.30
C LEU A 307 -22.93 9.47 2.56
N GLN A 308 -21.78 9.18 3.17
CA GLN A 308 -21.29 9.85 4.38
C GLN A 308 -19.98 10.60 4.14
N THR A 309 -19.17 10.14 3.19
CA THR A 309 -17.88 10.75 2.85
C THR A 309 -17.87 11.17 1.39
N LEU A 310 -17.61 12.45 1.14
CA LEU A 310 -17.50 13.02 -0.19
C LEU A 310 -16.24 13.87 -0.32
N SER A 311 -15.41 13.53 -1.29
CA SER A 311 -14.18 14.27 -1.59
C SER A 311 -14.26 14.91 -2.99
N LEU A 312 -14.13 16.24 -3.02
CA LEU A 312 -14.21 17.11 -4.21
C LEU A 312 -13.04 18.11 -4.22
N GLN A 313 -11.90 17.74 -3.65
CA GLN A 313 -10.70 18.57 -3.63
C GLN A 313 -10.22 18.86 -5.06
N ASN A 314 -9.64 20.04 -5.29
CA ASN A 314 -9.07 20.44 -6.59
C ASN A 314 -10.07 20.40 -7.76
N CYS A 315 -11.37 20.55 -7.47
CA CYS A 315 -12.42 20.71 -8.47
C CYS A 315 -12.66 22.20 -8.80
N GLN A 316 -13.78 22.52 -9.44
CA GLN A 316 -14.13 23.85 -9.95
C GLN A 316 -15.44 24.39 -9.34
N PHE A 317 -15.77 24.00 -8.10
CA PHE A 317 -16.96 24.49 -7.42
C PHE A 317 -16.75 25.92 -6.91
N SER A 318 -17.64 26.84 -7.28
CA SER A 318 -17.66 28.22 -6.75
C SER A 318 -18.40 28.35 -5.42
N SER A 319 -19.23 27.36 -5.09
CA SER A 319 -19.98 27.28 -3.85
C SER A 319 -20.29 25.83 -3.52
N VAL A 320 -20.75 25.60 -2.30
CA VAL A 320 -21.32 24.30 -1.90
C VAL A 320 -22.56 24.01 -2.76
N PRO A 321 -22.64 22.84 -3.41
CA PRO A 321 -23.86 22.45 -4.13
C PRO A 321 -25.05 22.31 -3.19
N GLN A 322 -26.15 23.03 -3.46
CA GLN A 322 -27.36 23.00 -2.62
C GLN A 322 -27.90 21.58 -2.41
N ILE A 323 -27.72 20.69 -3.40
CA ILE A 323 -28.14 19.29 -3.33
C ILE A 323 -27.56 18.55 -2.12
N LEU A 324 -26.37 18.94 -1.62
CA LEU A 324 -25.73 18.32 -0.46
C LEU A 324 -26.51 18.56 0.84
N THR A 325 -27.38 19.58 0.89
CA THR A 325 -28.24 19.85 2.06
C THR A 325 -29.31 18.79 2.26
N HIS A 326 -29.61 17.99 1.23
CA HIS A 326 -30.57 16.89 1.30
C HIS A 326 -29.92 15.54 1.68
N LEU A 327 -28.61 15.51 1.86
CA LEU A 327 -27.84 14.30 2.15
C LEU A 327 -27.30 14.32 3.59
N SER A 328 -26.93 13.15 4.09
CA SER A 328 -26.38 12.98 5.44
C SER A 328 -24.84 12.94 5.45
N ILE A 329 -24.20 13.80 4.64
CA ILE A 329 -22.74 13.86 4.51
C ILE A 329 -22.12 14.25 5.85
N ARG A 330 -21.18 13.46 6.34
CA ARG A 330 -20.44 13.71 7.59
C ARG A 330 -19.05 14.28 7.31
N ASN A 331 -18.40 13.78 6.27
CA ASN A 331 -17.04 14.16 5.90
C ASN A 331 -17.07 14.78 4.50
N LEU A 332 -16.74 16.06 4.42
CA LEU A 332 -16.76 16.82 3.17
C LEU A 332 -15.40 17.49 2.94
N ASN A 333 -14.74 17.12 1.84
CA ASN A 333 -13.54 17.79 1.38
C ASN A 333 -13.85 18.61 0.13
N LEU A 334 -13.77 19.92 0.25
CA LEU A 334 -13.94 20.92 -0.81
C LEU A 334 -12.68 21.80 -0.93
N SER A 335 -11.51 21.30 -0.54
CA SER A 335 -10.27 22.09 -0.56
C SER A 335 -9.80 22.42 -1.98
N ASN A 336 -9.11 23.55 -2.12
CA ASN A 336 -8.43 24.00 -3.34
C ASN A 336 -9.33 24.05 -4.58
N GLN A 337 -10.57 24.53 -4.44
CA GLN A 337 -11.41 24.84 -5.59
C GLN A 337 -10.70 25.88 -6.45
N GLN A 338 -10.65 25.65 -7.76
CA GLN A 338 -9.97 26.51 -8.74
C GLN A 338 -10.79 27.76 -9.06
N VAL A 339 -11.22 28.49 -8.03
CA VAL A 339 -12.09 29.67 -8.12
C VAL A 339 -11.51 30.84 -7.34
N GLU A 340 -11.89 32.06 -7.72
CA GLU A 340 -11.43 33.29 -7.04
C GLU A 340 -12.14 33.52 -5.70
N HIS A 341 -13.41 33.13 -5.62
CA HIS A 341 -14.25 33.28 -4.43
C HIS A 341 -15.03 31.99 -4.21
N PHE A 342 -14.94 31.44 -3.00
CA PHE A 342 -15.73 30.29 -2.60
C PHE A 342 -16.75 30.67 -1.54
N ILE A 343 -18.02 30.30 -1.76
CA ILE A 343 -19.11 30.52 -0.80
C ILE A 343 -19.51 29.19 -0.14
N MET A 344 -19.40 29.12 1.18
CA MET A 344 -19.86 27.99 1.97
C MET A 344 -21.16 28.33 2.68
N GLU A 345 -22.25 27.65 2.30
CA GLU A 345 -23.49 27.62 3.09
C GLU A 345 -23.48 26.42 4.06
N PRO A 346 -24.25 26.45 5.15
CA PRO A 346 -24.24 25.37 6.13
C PRO A 346 -24.90 24.10 5.62
N ILE A 347 -24.26 22.97 5.93
CA ILE A 347 -24.86 21.64 5.82
C ILE A 347 -24.91 21.06 7.23
N GLU A 348 -26.12 20.84 7.75
CA GLU A 348 -26.32 20.44 9.15
C GLU A 348 -25.65 19.11 9.51
N SER A 349 -25.53 18.19 8.56
CA SER A 349 -24.99 16.85 8.79
C SER A 349 -23.46 16.81 8.93
N VAL A 350 -22.76 17.83 8.41
CA VAL A 350 -21.30 17.82 8.27
C VAL A 350 -20.62 17.95 9.63
N ARG A 351 -19.65 17.07 9.87
CA ARG A 351 -18.81 17.01 11.07
C ARG A 351 -17.35 17.34 10.76
N TYR A 352 -16.87 16.89 9.61
CA TYR A 352 -15.52 17.17 9.14
C TYR A 352 -15.59 17.95 7.83
N LEU A 353 -15.08 19.17 7.84
CA LEU A 353 -15.11 20.07 6.69
C LEU A 353 -13.70 20.56 6.37
N ASN A 354 -13.24 20.27 5.16
CA ASN A 354 -11.98 20.78 4.64
C ASN A 354 -12.25 21.76 3.48
N LEU A 355 -11.89 23.02 3.68
CA LEU A 355 -12.00 24.13 2.73
C LEU A 355 -10.64 24.77 2.43
N LYS A 356 -9.55 24.12 2.85
CA LYS A 356 -8.18 24.63 2.69
C LYS A 356 -7.93 25.13 1.27
N GLY A 357 -7.26 26.26 1.12
CA GLY A 357 -6.81 26.78 -0.17
C GLY A 357 -7.89 27.44 -1.03
N ASN A 358 -9.14 27.50 -0.57
CA ASN A 358 -10.20 28.22 -1.26
C ASN A 358 -10.02 29.73 -1.10
N LYS A 359 -9.60 30.41 -2.16
CA LYS A 359 -9.35 31.87 -2.13
C LYS A 359 -10.65 32.63 -1.92
N GLY A 360 -10.56 33.75 -1.20
CA GLY A 360 -11.71 34.63 -0.96
C GLY A 360 -12.87 33.94 -0.26
N LEU A 361 -12.57 32.92 0.57
CA LEU A 361 -13.57 32.10 1.25
C LEU A 361 -14.53 32.97 2.08
N LYS A 362 -15.82 32.78 1.87
CA LYS A 362 -16.89 33.36 2.67
C LYS A 362 -17.75 32.25 3.27
N LEU A 363 -17.81 32.21 4.60
CA LEU A 363 -18.73 31.33 5.33
C LEU A 363 -20.05 32.08 5.58
N LEU A 364 -21.17 31.49 5.19
CA LEU A 364 -22.52 31.99 5.43
C LEU A 364 -23.22 31.06 6.43
N GLY A 365 -24.05 31.63 7.32
CA GLY A 365 -24.85 30.86 8.27
C GLY A 365 -24.07 30.22 9.43
N GLU A 366 -24.68 29.25 10.11
CA GLU A 366 -24.14 28.59 11.31
C GLU A 366 -23.89 27.10 11.04
N PHE A 367 -22.77 26.52 11.53
CA PHE A 367 -22.38 25.11 11.33
C PHE A 367 -22.48 24.29 12.63
N PRO A 368 -23.69 23.96 13.11
CA PRO A 368 -23.92 23.56 14.51
C PRO A 368 -23.29 22.22 14.91
N ASN A 369 -23.04 21.32 13.95
CA ASN A 369 -22.54 19.97 14.21
C ASN A 369 -21.06 19.77 13.85
N LEU A 370 -20.38 20.85 13.45
CA LEU A 370 -19.01 20.76 12.97
C LEU A 370 -18.04 20.42 14.11
N GLU A 371 -17.25 19.35 13.91
CA GLU A 371 -16.25 18.85 14.86
C GLU A 371 -14.82 19.17 14.40
N THR A 372 -14.58 19.28 13.08
CA THR A 372 -13.29 19.68 12.53
C THR A 372 -13.47 20.59 11.33
N LEU A 373 -12.71 21.69 11.31
CA LEU A 373 -12.69 22.67 10.23
C LEU A 373 -11.26 22.96 9.80
N ASP A 374 -10.96 22.79 8.52
CA ASP A 374 -9.75 23.30 7.91
C ASP A 374 -10.07 24.42 6.91
N ILE A 375 -9.68 25.64 7.26
CA ILE A 375 -9.78 26.84 6.42
C ILE A 375 -8.39 27.48 6.24
N SER A 376 -7.36 26.64 6.23
CA SER A 376 -5.98 27.10 6.02
C SER A 376 -5.80 27.61 4.58
N ALA A 377 -4.91 28.58 4.37
CA ALA A 377 -4.55 29.13 3.06
C ALA A 377 -5.74 29.67 2.23
N CYS A 378 -6.81 30.13 2.89
CA CYS A 378 -8.02 30.63 2.22
C CYS A 378 -7.98 32.13 1.89
N GLN A 379 -6.89 32.82 2.24
CA GLN A 379 -6.75 34.27 2.08
C GLN A 379 -7.88 35.05 2.77
N LEU A 380 -8.31 34.58 3.94
CA LEU A 380 -9.35 35.23 4.73
C LEU A 380 -8.92 36.66 5.06
N LEU A 381 -9.81 37.62 4.81
CA LEU A 381 -9.61 39.04 5.11
C LEU A 381 -9.87 39.36 6.59
N GLU A 382 -10.75 38.60 7.23
CA GLU A 382 -11.16 38.75 8.62
C GLU A 382 -11.43 37.38 9.26
N PHE A 383 -11.56 37.34 10.58
CA PHE A 383 -11.99 36.13 11.29
C PHE A 383 -13.42 35.76 10.92
N PRO A 384 -13.70 34.53 10.47
CA PRO A 384 -15.05 34.16 10.03
C PRO A 384 -15.96 33.89 11.24
N LEU A 385 -16.72 34.90 11.67
CA LEU A 385 -17.54 34.84 12.89
C LEU A 385 -18.58 33.70 12.89
N ALA A 386 -19.00 33.24 11.72
CA ALA A 386 -19.90 32.09 11.52
C ALA A 386 -19.45 30.81 12.25
N ILE A 387 -18.13 30.62 12.43
CA ILE A 387 -17.60 29.38 13.02
C ILE A 387 -17.91 29.26 14.52
N PHE A 388 -18.15 30.37 15.23
CA PHE A 388 -18.29 30.36 16.70
C PHE A 388 -19.58 29.68 17.19
N LYS A 389 -20.53 29.47 16.28
CA LYS A 389 -21.75 28.68 16.53
C LYS A 389 -21.50 27.17 16.48
N SER A 390 -20.33 26.76 16.00
CA SER A 390 -19.87 25.37 15.96
C SER A 390 -19.35 24.95 17.35
N THR A 391 -20.22 24.89 18.34
CA THR A 391 -19.83 24.63 19.74
C THR A 391 -19.24 23.23 19.98
N LYS A 392 -19.40 22.30 19.01
CA LYS A 392 -18.81 20.96 19.01
C LYS A 392 -17.42 20.90 18.36
N LEU A 393 -16.87 22.02 17.90
CA LEU A 393 -15.62 22.08 17.16
C LEU A 393 -14.45 21.68 18.06
N LYS A 394 -13.81 20.56 17.72
CA LYS A 394 -12.64 20.01 18.41
C LYS A 394 -11.34 20.42 17.73
N LYS A 395 -11.37 20.64 16.43
CA LYS A 395 -10.18 20.99 15.65
C LYS A 395 -10.44 22.14 14.69
N LEU A 396 -9.56 23.13 14.74
CA LEU A 396 -9.60 24.29 13.86
C LEU A 396 -8.23 24.55 13.25
N CYS A 397 -8.14 24.53 11.92
CA CYS A 397 -6.95 24.90 11.17
C CYS A 397 -7.17 26.24 10.44
N LEU A 398 -6.37 27.25 10.79
CA LEU A 398 -6.41 28.64 10.33
C LEU A 398 -5.08 29.06 9.67
N GLN A 399 -4.19 28.11 9.39
CA GLN A 399 -2.83 28.40 8.94
C GLN A 399 -2.83 29.18 7.63
N SER A 400 -1.78 29.96 7.36
CA SER A 400 -1.58 30.67 6.10
C SER A 400 -2.71 31.65 5.70
N ASN A 401 -3.40 32.25 6.68
CA ASN A 401 -4.33 33.37 6.45
C ASN A 401 -3.70 34.69 6.88
N SER A 402 -3.10 35.40 5.92
CA SER A 402 -2.20 36.52 6.22
C SER A 402 -2.87 37.83 6.68
N MET A 403 -4.19 37.98 6.57
CA MET A 403 -4.85 39.20 7.07
C MET A 403 -5.37 39.06 8.50
N ILE A 404 -5.45 37.82 9.00
CA ILE A 404 -5.85 37.56 10.38
C ILE A 404 -4.67 37.94 11.31
N SER A 405 -4.80 39.06 12.00
CA SER A 405 -3.77 39.63 12.89
C SER A 405 -3.98 39.34 14.36
N GLU A 406 -5.21 39.11 14.81
CA GLU A 406 -5.54 38.83 16.21
C GLU A 406 -6.72 37.88 16.33
N PHE A 407 -6.68 36.97 17.30
CA PHE A 407 -7.85 36.23 17.74
C PHE A 407 -8.90 37.18 18.32
N VAL A 408 -10.18 36.85 18.16
CA VAL A 408 -11.30 37.65 18.67
C VAL A 408 -11.87 37.05 19.98
N PRO A 409 -12.55 37.85 20.82
CA PRO A 409 -13.12 37.37 22.09
C PRO A 409 -14.05 36.16 21.98
N GLU A 410 -14.76 36.04 20.86
CA GLU A 410 -15.68 34.95 20.54
C GLU A 410 -14.99 33.59 20.42
N MET A 411 -13.66 33.54 20.30
CA MET A 411 -12.89 32.29 20.43
C MET A 411 -13.23 31.53 21.71
N SER A 412 -13.58 32.23 22.79
CA SER A 412 -14.02 31.64 24.06
C SER A 412 -15.28 30.76 23.95
N GLN A 413 -16.06 30.88 22.88
CA GLN A 413 -17.26 30.06 22.62
C GLN A 413 -16.91 28.63 22.17
N LEU A 414 -15.72 28.40 21.64
CA LEU A 414 -15.26 27.09 21.13
C LEU A 414 -14.76 26.19 22.28
N THR A 415 -15.60 25.99 23.29
CA THR A 415 -15.22 25.33 24.55
C THR A 415 -14.76 23.88 24.40
N GLU A 416 -15.14 23.22 23.31
CA GLU A 416 -14.75 21.86 22.95
C GLU A 416 -13.43 21.77 22.16
N LEU A 417 -12.78 22.90 21.86
CA LEU A 417 -11.58 22.93 21.02
C LEU A 417 -10.40 22.22 21.71
N GLU A 418 -9.84 21.23 21.05
CA GLU A 418 -8.73 20.39 21.50
C GLU A 418 -7.44 20.65 20.72
N GLU A 419 -7.55 20.93 19.42
CA GLU A 419 -6.43 21.22 18.51
C GLU A 419 -6.66 22.54 17.75
N LEU A 420 -5.72 23.46 17.87
CA LEU A 420 -5.73 24.73 17.15
C LEU A 420 -4.45 24.87 16.33
N LYS A 421 -4.59 25.00 15.01
CA LYS A 421 -3.49 25.28 14.10
C LYS A 421 -3.62 26.68 13.52
N PHE A 422 -2.58 27.50 13.63
CA PHE A 422 -2.57 28.86 13.10
C PHE A 422 -1.17 29.25 12.64
N SER A 423 -1.03 30.44 12.05
CA SER A 423 0.25 30.92 11.56
C SER A 423 0.60 32.30 12.11
N ARG A 424 1.91 32.57 12.20
CA ARG A 424 2.51 33.86 12.60
C ARG A 424 2.22 34.26 14.05
N ASN A 425 2.73 35.44 14.42
CA ASN A 425 2.43 36.16 15.67
C ASN A 425 1.02 36.75 15.62
N ILE A 426 0.01 35.89 15.75
CA ILE A 426 -1.36 36.35 15.95
C ILE A 426 -1.51 36.94 17.36
N GLY A 427 -2.07 38.14 17.46
CA GLY A 427 -2.46 38.76 18.73
C GLY A 427 -3.69 38.09 19.35
N GLY A 428 -4.15 38.58 20.50
CA GLY A 428 -5.40 38.10 21.12
C GLY A 428 -5.30 36.71 21.77
N LEU A 429 -4.08 36.20 22.05
CA LEU A 429 -3.90 34.88 22.69
C LEU A 429 -4.61 34.78 24.04
N GLU A 430 -4.82 35.89 24.74
CA GLU A 430 -5.59 35.96 25.98
C GLU A 430 -7.03 35.43 25.84
N HIS A 431 -7.63 35.52 24.66
CA HIS A 431 -8.96 34.99 24.39
C HIS A 431 -8.99 33.45 24.38
N LEU A 432 -7.84 32.79 24.24
CA LEU A 432 -7.73 31.33 24.30
C LEU A 432 -7.66 30.78 25.72
N ARG A 433 -7.51 31.62 26.75
CA ARG A 433 -7.37 31.19 28.16
C ARG A 433 -8.58 30.40 28.67
N HIS A 434 -9.75 30.64 28.11
CA HIS A 434 -10.99 29.95 28.49
C HIS A 434 -11.12 28.55 27.86
N LEU A 435 -10.26 28.19 26.90
CA LEU A 435 -10.30 26.92 26.19
C LEU A 435 -9.64 25.82 27.03
N LYS A 436 -10.41 25.26 27.97
CA LYS A 436 -9.94 24.24 28.92
C LYS A 436 -9.55 22.91 28.29
N LYS A 437 -10.07 22.62 27.09
CA LYS A 437 -9.78 21.39 26.34
C LYS A 437 -8.63 21.52 25.36
N LEU A 438 -8.13 22.74 25.11
CA LEU A 438 -7.07 22.99 24.15
C LEU A 438 -5.77 22.35 24.62
N ARG A 439 -5.41 21.23 23.99
CA ARG A 439 -4.24 20.43 24.34
C ARG A 439 -3.13 20.54 23.32
N LYS A 440 -3.47 20.72 22.04
CA LYS A 440 -2.52 20.74 20.94
C LYS A 440 -2.53 22.07 20.20
N ILE A 441 -1.35 22.66 20.04
CA ILE A 441 -1.15 23.88 19.28
C ILE A 441 -0.17 23.61 18.15
N SER A 442 -0.50 24.03 16.93
CA SER A 442 0.43 24.02 15.80
C SER A 442 0.62 25.43 15.27
N ILE A 443 1.87 25.86 15.15
CA ILE A 443 2.24 27.20 14.72
C ILE A 443 3.17 27.08 13.52
N THR A 444 2.81 27.71 12.42
CA THR A 444 3.62 27.77 11.20
C THR A 444 3.91 29.21 10.78
N GLY A 445 5.01 29.44 10.06
CA GLY A 445 5.43 30.74 9.54
C GLY A 445 6.48 31.45 10.39
N PHE A 446 6.67 32.75 10.09
CA PHE A 446 7.77 33.61 10.56
C PHE A 446 8.14 33.48 12.05
N ASP A 447 9.42 33.79 12.32
CA ASP A 447 10.02 33.81 13.65
C ASP A 447 9.18 34.62 14.66
N ALA A 448 8.74 33.93 15.72
CA ALA A 448 7.77 34.47 16.66
C ALA A 448 8.35 35.62 17.52
N THR A 449 7.60 36.66 17.89
CA THR A 449 8.16 37.68 18.82
C THR A 449 8.32 37.08 20.22
N ASN A 450 9.28 37.61 21.02
CA ASN A 450 9.42 37.17 22.40
C ASN A 450 8.15 37.40 23.22
N GLU A 451 7.47 38.52 22.97
CA GLU A 451 6.16 38.83 23.57
C GLU A 451 5.11 37.76 23.25
N PHE A 452 5.08 37.30 21.99
CA PHE A 452 4.18 36.22 21.58
C PHE A 452 4.51 34.91 22.31
N ILE A 453 5.80 34.54 22.43
CA ILE A 453 6.22 33.33 23.15
C ILE A 453 5.79 33.40 24.62
N GLU A 454 6.01 34.52 25.30
CA GLU A 454 5.60 34.67 26.70
C GLU A 454 4.07 34.62 26.82
N ALA A 455 3.32 35.26 25.93
CA ALA A 455 1.86 35.18 25.90
C ALA A 455 1.37 33.73 25.68
N LEU A 456 1.96 32.99 24.75
CA LEU A 456 1.66 31.58 24.48
C LEU A 456 1.91 30.71 25.71
N LEU A 457 3.00 30.95 26.43
CA LEU A 457 3.35 30.23 27.66
C LEU A 457 2.34 30.51 28.80
N THR A 458 1.63 31.64 28.79
CA THR A 458 0.57 31.93 29.78
C THR A 458 -0.68 31.05 29.62
N LEU A 459 -0.85 30.38 28.48
CA LEU A 459 -1.96 29.45 28.30
C LEU A 459 -1.70 28.16 29.09
N GLU A 460 -2.61 27.77 29.98
CA GLU A 460 -2.35 26.71 30.96
C GLU A 460 -2.52 25.29 30.41
N ASN A 461 -3.43 25.08 29.43
CA ASN A 461 -3.95 23.74 29.13
C ASN A 461 -3.16 22.96 28.07
N TRP A 462 -2.39 23.62 27.20
CA TRP A 462 -1.71 22.94 26.11
C TRP A 462 -0.49 22.15 26.59
N VAL A 463 -0.32 20.96 26.00
CA VAL A 463 0.71 19.96 26.33
C VAL A 463 1.45 19.47 25.09
N ASP A 464 0.89 19.67 23.89
CA ASP A 464 1.49 19.27 22.63
C ASP A 464 1.71 20.52 21.76
N ILE A 465 2.92 20.67 21.21
CA ILE A 465 3.23 21.76 20.28
C ILE A 465 3.94 21.27 19.01
N GLU A 466 3.50 21.79 17.88
CA GLU A 466 4.05 21.53 16.54
C GLU A 466 4.53 22.85 15.93
N LEU A 467 5.81 22.95 15.61
CA LEU A 467 6.46 24.16 15.06
C LEU A 467 7.09 23.85 13.69
N ASP A 468 7.21 24.86 12.81
CA ASP A 468 7.98 24.76 11.57
C ASP A 468 9.41 25.32 11.67
N GLU A 469 10.16 25.23 10.56
CA GLU A 469 11.60 25.49 10.46
C GLU A 469 12.05 26.94 10.74
N LEU A 470 11.16 27.86 11.09
CA LEU A 470 11.46 29.28 11.20
C LEU A 470 11.66 29.79 12.64
N PHE A 471 11.52 28.94 13.66
CA PHE A 471 11.75 29.34 15.06
C PHE A 471 13.24 29.30 15.43
N THR A 472 13.75 30.37 16.04
CA THR A 472 15.13 30.38 16.55
C THR A 472 15.32 29.38 17.70
N GLN A 473 16.55 28.86 17.84
CA GLN A 473 16.90 27.90 18.89
C GLN A 473 16.66 28.45 20.31
N ASP A 474 16.78 29.76 20.53
CA ASP A 474 16.48 30.39 21.82
C ASP A 474 14.98 30.29 22.18
N LYS A 475 14.09 30.53 21.21
CA LYS A 475 12.64 30.40 21.40
C LYS A 475 12.21 28.96 21.58
N ILE A 476 12.81 28.05 20.82
CA ILE A 476 12.62 26.61 21.02
C ILE A 476 13.01 26.21 22.44
N CYS A 477 14.17 26.67 22.92
CA CYS A 477 14.59 26.43 24.30
C CYS A 477 13.58 26.98 25.30
N ARG A 478 13.08 28.20 25.09
CA ARG A 478 12.10 28.83 25.97
C ARG A 478 10.77 28.06 26.03
N ILE A 479 10.31 27.52 24.90
CA ILE A 479 9.12 26.67 24.83
C ILE A 479 9.34 25.35 25.60
N LEU A 480 10.50 24.72 25.45
CA LEU A 480 10.84 23.44 26.08
C LEU A 480 10.95 23.52 27.61
N GLU A 481 11.15 24.72 28.17
CA GLU A 481 11.12 24.98 29.62
C GLU A 481 9.73 24.83 30.23
N ARG A 482 8.67 24.81 29.41
CA ARG A 482 7.31 24.59 29.90
C ARG A 482 7.23 23.24 30.61
N PRO A 483 6.82 23.18 31.89
CA PRO A 483 6.91 21.96 32.69
C PRO A 483 5.98 20.85 32.18
N ASN A 484 4.75 21.20 31.81
CA ASN A 484 3.70 20.25 31.42
C ASN A 484 3.73 19.84 29.94
N LEU A 485 4.77 20.22 29.20
CA LEU A 485 4.93 19.84 27.79
C LEU A 485 5.16 18.32 27.68
N GLN A 486 4.33 17.65 26.89
CA GLN A 486 4.37 16.20 26.65
C GLN A 486 4.99 15.87 25.30
N ARG A 487 4.53 16.53 24.22
CA ARG A 487 5.04 16.33 22.87
C ARG A 487 5.51 17.64 22.25
N PHE A 488 6.65 17.57 21.60
CA PHE A 488 7.24 18.66 20.85
C PHE A 488 7.65 18.13 19.48
N TYR A 489 7.08 18.70 18.43
CA TYR A 489 7.47 18.43 17.07
C TYR A 489 8.02 19.71 16.45
N TYR A 490 9.18 19.59 15.80
CA TYR A 490 9.78 20.64 15.00
C TYR A 490 10.04 20.08 13.62
N LYS A 491 9.46 20.71 12.59
CA LYS A 491 9.60 20.25 11.21
C LYS A 491 11.10 20.15 10.84
N GLY A 492 11.48 19.00 10.28
CA GLY A 492 12.87 18.72 9.90
C GLY A 492 13.77 18.19 11.03
N MET A 493 13.25 18.00 12.25
CA MET A 493 13.94 17.28 13.33
C MET A 493 13.35 15.88 13.54
N GLU A 494 14.21 14.94 13.95
CA GLU A 494 13.79 13.61 14.39
C GLU A 494 12.93 13.73 15.67
N GLU A 495 11.85 12.97 15.74
CA GLU A 495 10.96 12.99 16.91
C GLU A 495 11.65 12.30 18.10
N LEU A 496 12.06 13.12 19.07
CA LEU A 496 12.76 12.66 20.26
C LEU A 496 11.86 12.78 21.50
N PRO A 497 11.98 11.86 22.48
CA PRO A 497 11.35 12.02 23.78
C PRO A 497 11.68 13.38 24.41
N ILE A 498 10.70 14.03 25.03
CA ILE A 498 10.82 15.40 25.55
C ILE A 498 12.02 15.60 26.49
N ASN A 499 12.35 14.59 27.29
CA ASN A 499 13.50 14.63 28.20
C ASN A 499 14.84 14.71 27.45
N LYS A 500 14.98 13.96 26.36
CA LYS A 500 16.18 14.01 25.50
C LYS A 500 16.30 15.37 24.81
N LEU A 501 15.18 15.94 24.34
CA LEU A 501 15.17 17.29 23.76
C LEU A 501 15.61 18.35 24.77
N ARG A 502 15.10 18.29 26.00
CA ARG A 502 15.51 19.19 27.09
C ARG A 502 17.00 19.06 27.41
N GLU A 503 17.54 17.85 27.46
CA GLU A 503 18.98 17.61 27.68
C GLU A 503 19.84 18.20 26.55
N GLN A 504 19.48 17.96 25.29
CA GLN A 504 20.20 18.49 24.13
C GLN A 504 20.21 20.02 24.14
N MET A 505 19.08 20.64 24.47
CA MET A 505 18.95 22.10 24.50
C MET A 505 19.66 22.74 25.71
N ALA A 506 19.68 22.07 26.86
CA ALA A 506 20.49 22.50 28.00
C ALA A 506 22.00 22.49 27.65
N ALA A 507 22.46 21.46 26.94
CA ALA A 507 23.84 21.38 26.46
C ALA A 507 24.16 22.47 25.43
N TRP A 508 23.22 22.79 24.53
CA TRP A 508 23.35 23.88 23.57
C TRP A 508 23.46 25.26 24.26
N LYS A 509 22.57 25.58 25.21
CA LYS A 509 22.64 26.84 25.99
C LYS A 509 24.02 27.01 26.63
N THR A 510 24.52 25.94 27.25
CA THR A 510 25.82 25.95 27.95
C THR A 510 27.00 26.19 27.00
N LYS A 511 26.91 25.74 25.74
CA LYS A 511 27.96 25.96 24.72
C LYS A 511 27.95 27.36 24.14
N ASN A 512 26.79 27.99 23.96
CA ASN A 512 26.67 29.32 23.36
C ASN A 512 26.74 30.48 24.37
N LEU A 513 26.64 30.18 25.67
CA LEU A 513 26.90 31.14 26.76
C LEU A 513 28.40 31.27 27.10
N LYS A 514 29.25 30.39 26.56
CA LYS A 514 30.72 30.45 26.64
C LYS A 514 31.28 31.03 25.35
#